data_AF-A0A8H6KCV9-F1
#
_entry.id   AF-A0A8H6KCV9-F1
#
_cell.length_a   1.000
_cell.length_b   1.000
_cell.length_c   1.000
_cell.angle_alpha   90.00
_cell.angle_beta   90.00
_cell.angle_gamma   90.00
#
_symmetry.space_group_name_H-M   'P 1'
#
loop_
_entity.id
_entity.type
_entity.pdbx_description
1 polymer ?
#
loop_
_entity_poly.entity_id
_entity_poly.type
_entity_poly.pdbx_seq_one_letter_code
_entity_poly.pdbx_strand_id
1 'polypeptide(L)'
;MARPRIPALYGILQFCLRLTLVVFEVCAVAALITLSRYGFDFPLGYVASVTGVVYSMMEMVTLANSTGQIPRMRTGALVVGDFVLFVLGLVAFFYFIILNGWRNGSPHREFRAWRDDPLRVEKATWAPWYMWLQLIAAVLHFLYMVMHCVDACKEGTPEQQRRRQQRRRHREMLREQHRRQRQRERDPETAQVSTS
;
A
#
# COMPACT_ATOMS: atom_id res chain seq x y z
N MET A 1 -18.55 -1.53 -16.32
CA MET A 1 -17.41 -2.30 -16.85
C MET A 1 -16.76 -3.05 -15.70
N ALA A 2 -17.03 -4.35 -15.53
CA ALA A 2 -16.36 -5.15 -14.51
C ALA A 2 -14.93 -5.48 -14.97
N ARG A 3 -13.93 -4.85 -14.33
CA ARG A 3 -12.50 -5.18 -14.46
C ARG A 3 -12.26 -6.63 -13.99
N PRO A 4 -11.18 -7.29 -14.43
CA PRO A 4 -10.92 -8.67 -14.05
C PRO A 4 -10.91 -8.75 -12.52
N ARG A 5 -11.82 -9.57 -11.97
CA ARG A 5 -11.84 -9.92 -10.56
C ARG A 5 -10.50 -10.57 -10.29
N ILE A 6 -9.61 -9.84 -9.61
CA ILE A 6 -8.61 -10.47 -8.75
C ILE A 6 -9.36 -11.59 -8.02
N PRO A 7 -8.87 -12.85 -8.00
CA PRO A 7 -9.58 -13.94 -7.34
C PRO A 7 -9.95 -13.44 -5.94
N ALA A 8 -11.22 -13.54 -5.55
CA ALA A 8 -11.74 -12.87 -4.36
C ALA A 8 -10.85 -13.14 -3.12
N LEU A 9 -10.27 -14.34 -3.06
CA LEU A 9 -9.30 -14.77 -2.07
C LEU A 9 -8.03 -13.91 -1.99
N TYR A 10 -7.44 -13.51 -3.11
CA TYR A 10 -6.22 -12.67 -3.13
C TYR A 10 -6.51 -11.25 -2.64
N GLY A 11 -7.66 -10.68 -3.01
CA GLY A 11 -8.09 -9.37 -2.50
C GLY A 11 -8.37 -9.39 -1.00
N ILE A 12 -9.00 -10.46 -0.50
CA ILE A 12 -9.26 -10.68 0.94
C ILE A 12 -7.94 -10.86 1.69
N LEU A 13 -7.02 -11.69 1.18
CA LEU A 13 -5.71 -11.90 1.79
C LEU A 13 -4.92 -10.59 1.87
N GLN A 14 -4.91 -9.81 0.78
CA GLN A 14 -4.24 -8.52 0.73
C GLN A 14 -4.83 -7.55 1.76
N PHE A 15 -6.16 -7.53 1.91
CA PHE A 15 -6.85 -6.72 2.91
C PHE A 15 -6.52 -7.14 4.35
N CYS A 16 -6.58 -8.44 4.65
CA CYS A 16 -6.26 -8.97 5.98
C CYS A 16 -4.81 -8.67 6.38
N LEU A 17 -3.85 -8.88 5.48
CA LEU A 17 -2.45 -8.57 5.73
C LEU A 17 -2.23 -7.05 5.93
N ARG A 18 -2.99 -6.19 5.22
CA ARG A 18 -2.87 -4.73 5.36
C ARG A 18 -3.43 -4.29 6.70
N LEU A 19 -4.53 -4.90 7.14
CA LEU A 19 -5.10 -4.68 8.47
C LEU A 19 -4.08 -5.04 9.55
N THR A 20 -3.40 -6.18 9.42
CA THR A 20 -2.33 -6.57 10.35
C THR A 20 -1.20 -5.55 10.38
N LEU A 21 -0.78 -5.03 9.21
CA LEU A 21 0.23 -3.98 9.13
C LEU A 21 -0.22 -2.70 9.85
N VAL A 22 -1.46 -2.26 9.62
CA VAL A 22 -2.05 -1.12 10.33
C VAL A 22 -2.03 -1.33 11.84
N VAL A 23 -2.39 -2.52 12.31
CA VAL A 23 -2.35 -2.83 13.75
C VAL A 23 -0.93 -2.70 14.29
N PHE A 24 0.07 -3.23 13.60
CA PHE A 24 1.47 -3.10 14.03
C PHE A 24 1.95 -1.65 14.05
N GLU A 25 1.60 -0.85 13.04
CA GLU A 25 1.97 0.57 12.99
C GLU A 25 1.27 1.38 14.08
N VAL A 26 -0.01 1.10 14.38
CA VAL A 26 -0.73 1.74 15.50
C VAL A 26 -0.09 1.36 16.84
N CYS A 27 0.29 0.10 17.02
CA CYS A 27 1.03 -0.34 18.21
C CYS A 27 2.41 0.34 18.29
N ALA A 28 3.10 0.53 17.18
CA ALA A 28 4.37 1.26 17.12
C ALA A 28 4.20 2.73 17.53
N VAL A 29 3.14 3.41 17.04
CA VAL A 29 2.79 4.78 17.47
C VAL A 29 2.48 4.82 18.97
N ALA A 30 1.72 3.85 19.50
CA ALA A 30 1.42 3.78 20.93
C ALA A 30 2.69 3.59 21.78
N ALA A 31 3.62 2.75 21.33
CA ALA A 31 4.92 2.57 21.97
C ALA A 31 5.75 3.85 21.92
N LEU A 32 5.76 4.56 20.80
CA LEU A 32 6.42 5.87 20.66
C LEU A 32 5.83 6.93 21.60
N ILE A 33 4.49 7.03 21.69
CA ILE A 33 3.81 7.94 22.62
C ILE A 33 4.23 7.63 24.06
N THR A 34 4.29 6.35 24.40
CA THR A 34 4.71 5.91 25.74
C THR A 34 6.18 6.30 26.00
N LEU A 35 7.08 6.11 25.03
CA LEU A 35 8.48 6.53 25.12
C LEU A 35 8.65 8.06 25.21
N SER A 36 7.85 8.84 24.48
CA SER A 36 7.88 10.31 24.51
C SER A 36 7.51 10.87 25.89
N ARG A 37 6.54 10.23 26.59
CA ARG A 37 6.21 10.58 27.99
C ARG A 37 7.37 10.37 28.94
N TYR A 38 8.32 9.52 28.58
CA TYR A 38 9.52 9.24 29.34
C TYR A 38 10.75 10.06 28.89
N GLY A 39 10.55 11.06 28.02
CA GLY A 39 11.58 12.00 27.57
C GLY A 39 12.37 11.56 26.34
N PHE A 40 11.92 10.53 25.61
CA PHE A 40 12.56 10.07 24.38
C PHE A 40 11.73 10.43 23.15
N ASP A 41 12.20 11.41 22.38
CA ASP A 41 11.53 11.84 21.15
C ASP A 41 12.19 11.24 19.90
N PHE A 42 11.44 10.42 19.16
CA PHE A 42 11.87 9.80 17.90
C PHE A 42 11.00 10.28 16.73
N PRO A 43 11.23 11.51 16.21
CA PRO A 43 10.36 12.12 15.20
C PRO A 43 10.29 11.30 13.90
N LEU A 44 11.40 10.68 13.48
CA LEU A 44 11.43 9.83 12.29
C LEU A 44 10.56 8.58 12.44
N GLY A 45 10.47 8.02 13.65
CA GLY A 45 9.59 6.89 13.95
C GLY A 45 8.11 7.26 13.79
N TYR A 46 7.72 8.43 14.29
CA TYR A 46 6.36 8.93 14.10
C TYR A 46 6.00 9.15 12.63
N VAL A 47 6.92 9.76 11.87
CA VAL A 47 6.70 9.99 10.44
C VAL A 47 6.55 8.66 9.70
N ALA A 48 7.42 7.69 9.96
CA ALA A 48 7.33 6.37 9.34
C ALA A 48 5.99 5.70 9.65
N SER A 49 5.62 5.61 10.93
CA SER A 49 4.41 4.88 11.32
C SER A 49 3.11 5.57 10.94
N VAL A 50 2.99 6.89 11.11
CA VAL A 50 1.78 7.62 10.72
C VAL A 50 1.59 7.56 9.20
N THR A 51 2.67 7.72 8.42
CA THR A 51 2.60 7.60 6.96
C THR A 51 2.22 6.18 6.55
N GLY A 52 2.77 5.17 7.22
CA GLY A 52 2.43 3.75 7.02
C GLY A 52 0.95 3.45 7.27
N VAL A 53 0.38 3.98 8.35
CA VAL A 53 -1.06 3.88 8.67
C VAL A 53 -1.89 4.53 7.57
N VAL A 54 -1.61 5.80 7.23
CA VAL A 54 -2.40 6.55 6.25
C VAL A 54 -2.37 5.86 4.89
N TYR A 55 -1.20 5.44 4.44
CA TYR A 55 -1.03 4.73 3.17
C TYR A 55 -1.78 3.39 3.16
N SER A 56 -1.64 2.59 4.22
CA SER A 56 -2.29 1.28 4.30
C SER A 56 -3.82 1.40 4.41
N MET A 57 -4.32 2.36 5.17
CA MET A 57 -5.76 2.65 5.27
C MET A 57 -6.32 3.12 3.92
N MET A 58 -5.61 4.01 3.21
CA MET A 58 -6.00 4.45 1.89
C MET A 58 -6.10 3.26 0.92
N GLU A 59 -5.13 2.34 0.94
CA GLU A 59 -5.16 1.13 0.11
C GLU A 59 -6.33 0.22 0.49
N MET A 60 -6.57 0.00 1.78
CA MET A 60 -7.71 -0.78 2.27
C MET A 60 -9.06 -0.19 1.85
N VAL A 61 -9.23 1.14 1.89
CA VAL A 61 -10.45 1.81 1.40
C VAL A 61 -10.62 1.60 -0.10
N THR A 62 -9.54 1.67 -0.88
CA THR A 62 -9.60 1.38 -2.33
C THR A 62 -9.92 -0.08 -2.62
N LEU A 63 -9.49 -1.03 -1.78
CA LEU A 63 -9.80 -2.45 -1.88
C LEU A 63 -11.25 -2.76 -1.49
N ALA A 64 -11.74 -2.14 -0.42
CA ALA A 64 -13.09 -2.34 0.11
C ALA A 64 -14.17 -1.69 -0.79
N ASN A 65 -13.79 -0.72 -1.63
CA ASN A 65 -14.75 -0.04 -2.48
C ASN A 65 -15.26 -0.91 -3.64
N SER A 66 -16.39 -1.57 -3.42
CA SER A 66 -17.11 -2.38 -4.40
C SER A 66 -17.80 -1.56 -5.51
N THR A 67 -17.98 -0.24 -5.32
CA THR A 67 -18.70 0.62 -6.27
C THR A 67 -17.89 0.97 -7.52
N GLY A 68 -16.57 0.74 -7.51
CA GLY A 68 -15.68 1.02 -8.63
C GLY A 68 -15.53 2.51 -8.99
N GLN A 69 -16.05 3.41 -8.14
CA GLN A 69 -15.97 4.86 -8.34
C GLN A 69 -14.58 5.42 -8.04
N ILE A 70 -13.83 4.81 -7.12
CA ILE A 70 -12.46 5.23 -6.79
C ILE A 70 -11.49 4.46 -7.69
N PRO A 71 -10.72 5.14 -8.56
CA PRO A 71 -9.72 4.46 -9.36
C PRO A 71 -8.63 3.90 -8.44
N ARG A 72 -8.49 2.57 -8.41
CA ARG A 72 -7.36 1.91 -7.73
C ARG A 72 -6.05 2.52 -8.24
N MET A 73 -5.15 2.87 -7.33
CA MET A 73 -3.84 3.41 -7.67
C MET A 73 -3.11 2.48 -8.65
N ARG A 74 -2.34 3.06 -9.57
CA ARG A 74 -1.52 2.27 -10.49
C ARG A 74 -0.60 1.36 -9.69
N THR A 75 -0.48 0.09 -10.10
CA THR A 75 0.35 -0.92 -9.43
C THR A 75 1.78 -0.43 -9.21
N GLY A 76 2.35 0.33 -10.15
CA GLY A 76 3.66 0.97 -9.98
C GLY A 76 3.75 2.04 -8.88
N ALA A 77 2.67 2.81 -8.64
CA ALA A 77 2.64 3.76 -7.54
C ALA A 77 2.57 3.04 -6.18
N LEU A 78 1.91 1.89 -6.12
CA LEU A 78 1.86 1.06 -4.91
C LEU A 78 3.24 0.50 -4.57
N VAL A 79 3.99 0.01 -5.56
CA VAL A 79 5.37 -0.44 -5.38
C VAL A 79 6.24 0.66 -4.80
N VAL A 80 6.16 1.88 -5.37
CA VAL A 80 6.96 3.02 -4.90
C VAL A 80 6.57 3.43 -3.48
N GLY A 81 5.26 3.45 -3.15
CA GLY A 81 4.78 3.75 -1.81
C GLY A 81 5.30 2.76 -0.76
N ASP A 82 5.17 1.47 -1.03
CA ASP A 82 5.68 0.41 -0.13
C ASP A 82 7.21 0.43 -0.02
N PHE A 83 7.94 0.77 -1.10
CA PHE A 83 9.39 0.97 -1.06
C PHE A 83 9.80 2.15 -0.17
N VAL A 84 9.14 3.30 -0.31
CA VAL A 84 9.42 4.48 0.53
C VAL A 84 9.15 4.17 2.00
N LEU A 85 8.04 3.49 2.31
CA LEU A 85 7.70 3.08 3.67
C LEU A 85 8.69 2.06 4.24
N PHE A 86 9.16 1.12 3.42
CA PHE A 86 10.22 0.19 3.81
C PHE A 86 11.52 0.95 4.16
N VAL A 87 11.96 1.88 3.31
CA VAL A 87 13.17 2.68 3.56
C VAL A 87 13.00 3.54 4.80
N LEU A 88 11.86 4.23 4.96
CA LEU A 88 11.57 5.02 6.16
C LEU A 88 11.56 4.15 7.42
N GLY A 89 10.97 2.96 7.36
CA GLY A 89 10.95 2.00 8.45
C GLY A 89 12.35 1.53 8.84
N LEU A 90 13.21 1.22 7.85
CA LEU A 90 14.61 0.88 8.11
C LEU A 90 15.40 2.06 8.69
N VAL A 91 15.24 3.25 8.15
CA VAL A 91 15.90 4.46 8.66
C VAL A 91 15.47 4.72 10.10
N ALA A 92 14.17 4.63 10.42
CA ALA A 92 13.65 4.77 11.77
C ALA A 92 14.22 3.69 12.71
N PHE A 93 14.29 2.43 12.25
CA PHE A 93 14.85 1.32 13.00
C PHE A 93 16.35 1.52 13.31
N PHE A 94 17.17 1.84 12.31
CA PHE A 94 18.60 2.09 12.50
C PHE A 94 18.84 3.35 13.34
N TYR A 95 18.08 4.41 13.11
CA TYR A 95 18.14 5.63 13.91
C TYR A 95 17.86 5.34 15.39
N PHE A 96 16.84 4.53 15.67
CA PHE A 96 16.51 4.09 17.02
C PHE A 96 17.63 3.24 17.66
N ILE A 97 18.24 2.32 16.90
CA ILE A 97 19.35 1.49 17.38
C ILE A 97 20.60 2.34 17.70
N ILE A 98 20.91 3.32 16.84
CA ILE A 98 22.07 4.20 17.02
C ILE A 98 21.87 5.09 18.25
N LEU A 99 20.68 5.69 18.41
CA LEU A 99 20.38 6.56 19.54
C LEU A 99 20.29 5.82 20.88
N ASN A 100 19.72 4.62 20.89
CA ASN A 100 19.71 3.76 22.09
C ASN A 100 21.03 3.00 22.27
N GLY A 101 22.03 3.30 21.43
CA GLY A 101 23.42 2.89 21.55
C GLY A 101 23.56 1.45 21.98
N TRP A 102 23.15 0.49 21.14
CA TRP A 102 23.20 -0.96 21.32
C TRP A 102 23.92 -1.40 22.62
N ARG A 103 23.26 -1.20 23.78
CA ARG A 103 23.64 -1.71 25.10
C ARG A 103 25.04 -1.26 25.62
N ASN A 104 25.12 -0.19 26.41
CA ASN A 104 26.21 0.05 27.39
C ASN A 104 27.66 0.23 26.86
N GLY A 105 27.90 1.03 25.82
CA GLY A 105 29.25 1.22 25.27
C GLY A 105 30.11 2.37 25.82
N SER A 106 29.60 3.23 26.72
CA SER A 106 30.35 4.37 27.30
C SER A 106 30.55 4.19 28.81
N PRO A 107 31.78 3.99 29.31
CA PRO A 107 31.99 3.55 30.69
C PRO A 107 31.65 4.57 31.79
N HIS A 108 31.56 5.89 31.52
CA HIS A 108 31.87 6.85 32.59
C HIS A 108 30.94 8.06 32.83
N ARG A 109 29.78 8.21 32.17
CA ARG A 109 28.85 9.31 32.53
C ARG A 109 27.38 8.94 32.70
N GLU A 110 26.83 8.04 31.88
CA GLU A 110 25.38 7.81 31.85
C GLU A 110 24.90 6.70 32.81
N PHE A 111 25.81 5.88 33.34
CA PHE A 111 25.46 4.73 34.17
C PHE A 111 24.90 5.09 35.56
N ARG A 112 25.24 6.27 36.10
CA ARG A 112 24.63 6.79 37.35
C ARG A 112 23.24 7.36 37.10
N ALA A 113 23.08 8.20 36.08
CA ALA A 113 21.77 8.72 35.68
C ALA A 113 20.77 7.61 35.32
N TRP A 114 21.25 6.51 34.72
CA TRP A 114 20.40 5.37 34.38
C TRP A 114 20.05 4.49 35.58
N ARG A 115 20.85 4.46 36.67
CA ARG A 115 20.62 3.59 37.84
C ARG A 115 19.54 4.14 38.78
N ASP A 116 19.42 5.46 38.85
CA ASP A 116 18.50 6.15 39.77
C ASP A 116 17.19 6.58 39.09
N ASP A 117 16.97 6.19 37.82
CA ASP A 117 15.77 6.52 37.07
C ASP A 117 14.63 5.52 37.40
N PRO A 118 13.56 5.93 38.11
CA PRO A 118 12.49 5.03 38.56
C PRO A 118 11.71 4.38 37.41
N LEU A 119 11.84 4.91 36.20
CA LEU A 119 11.13 4.47 34.98
C LEU A 119 11.98 3.53 34.10
N ARG A 120 13.15 3.09 34.58
CA ARG A 120 14.09 2.23 33.83
C ARG A 120 13.45 0.96 33.29
N VAL A 121 12.64 0.28 34.09
CA VAL A 121 12.02 -1.02 33.74
C VAL A 121 11.00 -0.84 32.61
N GLU A 122 10.21 0.22 32.67
CA GLU A 122 9.22 0.54 31.63
C GLU A 122 9.93 0.95 30.33
N LYS A 123 10.93 1.84 30.40
CA LYS A 123 11.79 2.22 29.25
C LYS A 123 12.43 0.99 28.59
N ALA A 124 12.97 0.07 29.39
CA ALA A 124 13.60 -1.17 28.91
C ALA A 124 12.61 -2.17 28.30
N THR A 125 11.31 -2.03 28.56
CA THR A 125 10.27 -2.90 28.02
C THR A 125 9.71 -2.36 26.71
N TRP A 126 9.41 -1.05 26.66
CA TRP A 126 8.78 -0.41 25.50
C TRP A 126 9.74 -0.17 24.35
N ALA A 127 11.02 0.10 24.63
CA ALA A 127 12.03 0.34 23.60
C ALA A 127 12.28 -0.89 22.69
N PRO A 128 12.51 -2.11 23.23
CA PRO A 128 12.58 -3.31 22.40
C PRO A 128 11.26 -3.59 21.66
N TRP A 129 10.12 -3.35 22.31
CA TRP A 129 8.82 -3.56 21.67
C TRP A 129 8.65 -2.69 20.42
N TYR A 130 8.93 -1.39 20.53
CA TYR A 130 8.91 -0.49 19.38
C TYR A 130 9.86 -0.97 18.27
N MET A 131 11.09 -1.34 18.62
CA MET A 131 12.09 -1.84 17.67
C MET A 131 11.59 -3.07 16.89
N TRP A 132 10.99 -4.05 17.58
CA TRP A 132 10.45 -5.25 16.94
C TRP A 132 9.23 -4.93 16.06
N LEU A 133 8.33 -4.07 16.53
CA LEU A 133 7.16 -3.63 15.76
C LEU A 133 7.58 -2.92 14.47
N GLN A 134 8.56 -2.02 14.55
CA GLN A 134 9.08 -1.28 13.40
C GLN A 134 9.76 -2.22 12.38
N LEU A 135 10.52 -3.22 12.87
CA LEU A 135 11.16 -4.21 12.01
C LEU A 135 10.12 -5.08 11.29
N ILE A 136 9.11 -5.57 12.00
CA ILE A 136 8.03 -6.36 11.41
C ILE A 136 7.28 -5.54 10.35
N ALA A 137 6.95 -4.28 10.65
CA ALA A 137 6.30 -3.38 9.70
C ALA A 137 7.14 -3.16 8.44
N ALA A 138 8.44 -2.91 8.58
CA ALA A 138 9.36 -2.76 7.45
C ALA A 138 9.44 -4.04 6.60
N VAL A 139 9.56 -5.21 7.22
CA VAL A 139 9.57 -6.50 6.52
C VAL A 139 8.25 -6.72 5.77
N LEU A 140 7.10 -6.40 6.38
CA LEU A 140 5.81 -6.50 5.71
C LEU A 140 5.71 -5.56 4.51
N HIS A 141 6.16 -4.31 4.62
CA HIS A 141 6.23 -3.39 3.48
C HIS A 141 7.12 -3.91 2.34
N PHE A 142 8.26 -4.52 2.68
CA PHE A 142 9.11 -5.17 1.69
C PHE A 142 8.40 -6.34 0.98
N LEU A 143 7.72 -7.21 1.73
CA LEU A 143 6.93 -8.30 1.16
C LEU A 143 5.80 -7.78 0.26
N TYR A 144 5.15 -6.68 0.65
CA TYR A 144 4.14 -6.01 -0.18
C TYR A 144 4.71 -5.45 -1.46
N MET A 145 5.87 -4.79 -1.39
CA MET A 145 6.58 -4.31 -2.58
C MET A 145 6.84 -5.48 -3.54
N VAL A 146 7.34 -6.61 -3.06
CA VAL A 146 7.58 -7.81 -3.88
C VAL A 146 6.28 -8.32 -4.50
N MET A 147 5.19 -8.42 -3.74
CA MET A 147 3.88 -8.84 -4.26
C MET A 147 3.37 -7.90 -5.37
N HIS A 148 3.43 -6.58 -5.16
CA HIS A 148 3.03 -5.59 -6.17
C HIS A 148 3.93 -5.60 -7.40
N CYS A 149 5.24 -5.88 -7.25
CA CYS A 149 6.15 -6.09 -8.37
C CYS A 149 5.75 -7.31 -9.21
N VAL A 150 5.44 -8.44 -8.56
CA VAL A 150 4.96 -9.64 -9.25
C VAL A 150 3.63 -9.37 -9.97
N ASP A 151 2.72 -8.63 -9.35
CA ASP A 151 1.45 -8.24 -9.98
C ASP A 151 1.67 -7.31 -11.18
N ALA A 152 2.58 -6.34 -11.07
CA ALA A 152 2.95 -5.46 -12.19
C ALA A 152 3.54 -6.26 -13.37
N CYS A 153 4.40 -7.24 -13.09
CA CYS A 153 4.95 -8.14 -14.11
C CYS A 153 3.87 -9.01 -14.76
N LYS A 154 2.89 -9.51 -14.00
CA LYS A 154 1.75 -10.28 -14.52
C LYS A 154 0.83 -9.44 -15.41
N GLU A 155 0.54 -8.20 -15.01
CA GLU A 155 -0.27 -7.27 -15.82
C GLU A 155 0.38 -6.91 -17.16
N GLY A 156 1.72 -7.01 -17.26
CA GLY A 156 2.50 -6.78 -18.47
C GLY A 156 2.49 -7.93 -19.48
N THR A 157 1.86 -9.08 -19.19
CA THR A 157 1.90 -10.22 -20.11
C THR A 157 1.20 -9.90 -21.45
N PRO A 158 1.82 -10.27 -22.60
CA PRO A 158 1.32 -9.91 -23.93
C PRO A 158 -0.08 -10.47 -24.23
N GLU A 159 -0.49 -11.55 -23.56
CA GLU A 159 -1.86 -12.09 -23.69
C GLU A 159 -2.94 -11.14 -23.16
N GLN A 160 -2.70 -10.45 -22.05
CA GLN A 160 -3.65 -9.46 -21.53
C GLN A 160 -3.69 -8.20 -22.40
N GLN A 161 -2.55 -7.77 -22.94
CA GLN A 161 -2.52 -6.69 -23.94
C GLN A 161 -3.28 -7.08 -25.21
N ARG A 162 -3.11 -8.30 -25.72
CA ARG A 162 -3.87 -8.83 -26.87
C ARG A 162 -5.38 -8.84 -26.58
N ARG A 163 -5.81 -9.32 -25.40
CA ARG A 163 -7.23 -9.28 -24.99
C ARG A 163 -7.76 -7.84 -24.84
N ARG A 164 -6.97 -6.90 -24.33
CA ARG A 164 -7.34 -5.47 -24.24
C ARG A 164 -7.46 -4.84 -25.64
N GLN A 165 -6.55 -5.14 -26.56
CA GLN A 165 -6.63 -4.70 -27.95
C GLN A 165 -7.84 -5.31 -28.68
N GLN A 166 -8.09 -6.60 -28.52
CA GLN A 166 -9.28 -7.26 -29.09
C GLN A 166 -10.58 -6.63 -28.61
N ARG A 167 -10.69 -6.29 -27.32
CA ARG A 167 -11.88 -5.60 -26.79
C ARG A 167 -12.04 -4.18 -27.33
N ARG A 168 -10.94 -3.46 -27.58
CA ARG A 168 -10.99 -2.13 -28.22
C ARG A 168 -11.48 -2.24 -29.66
N ARG A 169 -10.87 -3.15 -30.45
CA ARG A 169 -11.28 -3.43 -31.83
C ARG A 169 -12.75 -3.85 -31.92
N HIS A 170 -13.21 -4.72 -31.01
CA HIS A 170 -14.61 -5.14 -31.00
C HIS A 170 -15.59 -3.99 -30.71
N ARG A 171 -15.23 -3.06 -29.81
CA ARG A 171 -16.04 -1.85 -29.55
C ARG A 171 -16.02 -0.85 -30.70
N GLU A 172 -14.89 -0.72 -31.38
CA GLU A 172 -14.78 0.11 -32.59
C GLU A 172 -15.66 -0.46 -33.71
N MET A 173 -15.61 -1.77 -33.95
CA MET A 173 -16.51 -2.44 -34.91
C MET A 173 -17.98 -2.25 -34.56
N LEU A 174 -18.37 -2.37 -33.29
CA LEU A 174 -19.76 -2.14 -32.85
C LEU A 174 -20.21 -0.68 -33.11
N ARG A 175 -19.32 0.29 -32.90
CA ARG A 175 -19.60 1.71 -33.17
C ARG A 175 -19.72 1.99 -34.66
N GLU A 176 -18.87 1.38 -35.48
CA GLU A 176 -18.95 1.49 -36.94
C GLU A 176 -20.22 0.83 -37.48
N GLN A 177 -20.60 -0.36 -36.97
CA GLN A 177 -21.87 -1.00 -37.32
C GLN A 177 -23.06 -0.10 -36.98
N HIS A 178 -23.08 0.48 -35.78
CA HIS A 178 -24.14 1.42 -35.38
C HIS A 178 -24.17 2.68 -36.26
N ARG A 179 -23.01 3.22 -36.66
CA ARG A 179 -22.95 4.36 -37.60
C ARG A 179 -23.50 3.99 -38.97
N ARG A 180 -23.10 2.83 -39.52
CA ARG A 180 -23.60 2.34 -40.81
C ARG A 180 -25.10 2.06 -40.78
N GLN A 181 -25.61 1.52 -39.68
CA GLN A 181 -27.04 1.25 -39.51
C GLN A 181 -27.85 2.55 -39.46
N ARG A 182 -27.38 3.58 -38.73
CA ARG A 182 -27.98 4.92 -38.73
C ARG A 182 -27.87 5.65 -40.08
N GLN A 183 -26.82 5.38 -40.86
CA GLN A 183 -26.70 5.91 -42.22
C GLN A 183 -27.70 5.25 -43.17
N ARG A 184 -27.89 3.92 -43.09
CA ARG A 184 -28.91 3.21 -43.87
C ARG A 184 -30.34 3.66 -43.55
N GLU A 185 -30.63 4.01 -42.30
CA GLU A 185 -31.93 4.59 -41.93
C GLU A 185 -32.11 6.04 -42.40
N ARG A 186 -31.02 6.73 -42.77
CA ARG A 186 -31.04 8.12 -43.25
C ARG A 186 -30.97 8.28 -44.76
N ASP A 187 -30.75 7.21 -45.52
CA ASP A 187 -30.82 7.22 -46.99
C ASP A 187 -32.26 6.87 -47.43
N PRO A 188 -33.07 7.86 -47.88
CA PRO A 188 -34.44 7.60 -48.33
C PRO A 188 -34.52 6.98 -49.74
N GLU A 189 -33.41 6.76 -50.44
CA GLU A 189 -33.43 6.31 -51.85
C GLU A 189 -33.74 4.83 -52.07
N THR A 190 -33.70 3.96 -51.04
CA THR A 190 -34.02 2.53 -51.23
C THR A 190 -35.48 2.15 -51.01
N ALA A 191 -36.37 3.11 -50.70
CA ALA A 191 -37.79 2.84 -50.44
C ALA A 191 -38.71 2.95 -51.68
N GLN A 192 -38.19 3.31 -52.86
CA GLN A 192 -39.04 3.63 -54.03
C GLN A 192 -38.96 2.67 -55.23
N VAL A 193 -38.25 1.54 -55.16
CA VAL A 193 -38.16 0.61 -56.31
C VAL A 193 -38.80 -0.74 -55.99
N SER A 194 -40.13 -0.75 -55.83
CA SER A 194 -40.93 -1.98 -55.94
C SER A 194 -42.42 -1.69 -56.08
N THR A 195 -42.83 -0.90 -57.07
CA THR A 195 -44.19 -0.97 -57.64
C THR A 195 -44.18 -0.52 -59.10
N SER A 196 -43.95 -1.46 -60.01
CA SER A 196 -44.48 -1.44 -61.39
C SER A 196 -44.32 -2.83 -62.00
#